data_AF-A0A3E0KQE8-F1
#
_entry.id   AF-A0A3E0KQE8-F1
#
_cell.length_a   1.000
_cell.length_b   1.000
_cell.length_c   1.000
_cell.angle_alpha   90.00
_cell.angle_beta   90.00
_cell.angle_gamma   90.00
#
_symmetry.space_group_name_H-M   'P 1'
#
loop_
_entity.id
_entity.type
_entity.pdbx_description
1 polymer ?
#
loop_
_entity_poly.entity_id
_entity_poly.type
_entity_poly.pdbx_seq_one_letter_code
_entity_poly.pdbx_strand_id
1 'polypeptide(L)'
;MDVLENLFPGIWGELVLVIIGVGAFMTGLTGLLLGGRRLPPFEIPARLRGFANLAFALLTMVGLTLITNTRPDFVERLFNTLTQ
;
A
#
# COMPACT_ATOMS: atom_id res chain seq x y z
N MET A 1 16.34 2.43 -1.63
CA MET A 1 15.34 1.88 -0.68
C MET A 1 15.79 2.11 0.77
N ASP A 2 16.77 3.00 0.98
CA ASP A 2 17.67 2.99 2.14
C ASP A 2 17.21 3.89 3.30
N VAL A 3 16.20 4.73 3.07
CA VAL A 3 15.72 5.69 4.09
C VAL A 3 14.84 5.00 5.15
N LEU A 4 14.02 4.02 4.73
CA LEU A 4 13.14 3.27 5.64
C LEU A 4 13.91 2.22 6.46
N GLU A 5 14.94 1.62 5.87
CA GLU A 5 15.81 0.63 6.54
C GLU A 5 16.61 1.25 7.70
N ASN A 6 17.00 2.53 7.55
CA ASN A 6 17.65 3.31 8.59
C ASN A 6 16.71 3.78 9.71
N LEU A 7 15.40 3.88 9.45
CA LEU A 7 14.40 4.32 10.44
C LEU A 7 13.77 3.16 11.21
N PHE A 8 13.61 1.99 10.56
CA PHE A 8 13.02 0.79 11.14
C PHE A 8 13.85 -0.43 10.73
N PRO A 9 14.89 -0.80 11.50
CA PRO A 9 15.76 -1.90 11.14
C PRO A 9 15.05 -3.25 11.24
N GLY A 10 15.31 -4.13 10.26
CA GLY A 10 14.86 -5.53 10.26
C GLY A 10 13.37 -5.72 10.05
N ILE A 11 12.76 -6.62 10.84
CA ILE A 11 11.35 -7.05 10.70
C ILE A 11 10.35 -5.89 10.81
N TRP A 12 10.66 -4.88 11.63
CA TRP A 12 9.77 -3.73 11.81
C TRP A 12 9.70 -2.85 10.55
N GLY A 13 10.79 -2.73 9.79
CA GLY A 13 10.78 -2.03 8.50
C GLY A 13 9.95 -2.76 7.45
N GLU A 14 10.08 -4.09 7.40
CA GLU A 14 9.24 -4.94 6.54
C GLU A 14 7.75 -4.79 6.91
N LEU A 15 7.41 -4.78 8.20
CA LEU A 15 6.03 -4.59 8.67
C LEU A 15 5.46 -3.23 8.28
N VAL A 16 6.23 -2.15 8.45
CA VAL A 16 5.81 -0.79 8.04
C VAL A 16 5.55 -0.74 6.54
N LEU A 17 6.40 -1.34 5.72
CA LEU A 17 6.21 -1.42 4.27
C LEU A 17 4.94 -2.19 3.90
N VAL A 18 4.66 -3.31 4.58
CA VAL A 18 3.43 -4.08 4.36
C VAL A 18 2.21 -3.25 4.74
N ILE A 19 2.21 -2.55 5.87
CA ILE A 19 1.08 -1.70 6.30
C ILE A 19 0.83 -0.57 5.30
N ILE A 20 1.89 0.11 4.86
CA ILE A 20 1.80 1.15 3.82
C ILE A 20 1.28 0.55 2.51
N GLY A 21 1.79 -0.63 2.13
CA GLY A 21 1.36 -1.36 0.94
C GLY A 21 -0.12 -1.71 0.97
N VAL A 22 -0.62 -2.23 2.10
CA VAL A 22 -2.05 -2.51 2.33
C VAL A 22 -2.88 -1.23 2.24
N GLY A 23 -2.45 -0.14 2.87
CA GLY A 23 -3.13 1.14 2.81
C GLY A 23 -3.23 1.69 1.37
N ALA A 24 -2.12 1.66 0.63
CA ALA A 24 -2.07 2.08 -0.76
C ALA A 24 -2.95 1.18 -1.66
N PHE A 25 -2.89 -0.14 -1.47
CA PHE A 25 -3.69 -1.10 -2.20
C PHE A 25 -5.19 -0.86 -1.99
N MET A 26 -5.63 -0.76 -0.73
CA MET A 26 -7.05 -0.56 -0.40
C MET A 26 -7.57 0.80 -0.88
N THR A 27 -6.75 1.83 -0.80
CA THR A 27 -7.09 3.18 -1.30
C THR A 27 -7.25 3.17 -2.81
N GLY A 28 -6.31 2.54 -3.52
CA GLY A 28 -6.35 2.41 -4.98
C GLY A 28 -7.56 1.60 -5.44
N LEU A 29 -7.78 0.44 -4.81
CA LEU A 29 -8.90 -0.43 -5.12
C LEU A 29 -10.24 0.27 -4.87
N THR A 30 -10.37 0.96 -3.73
CA THR A 30 -11.59 1.73 -3.41
C THR A 30 -11.82 2.85 -4.43
N GLY A 31 -10.78 3.59 -4.80
CA GLY A 31 -10.86 4.65 -5.81
C GLY A 31 -11.28 4.12 -7.19
N LEU A 32 -10.79 2.94 -7.58
CA LEU A 32 -11.20 2.26 -8.81
C LEU A 32 -12.64 1.76 -8.76
N LEU A 33 -13.06 1.12 -7.66
CA LEU A 33 -14.42 0.62 -7.48
C LEU A 33 -15.46 1.76 -7.53
N LEU A 34 -15.08 2.94 -7.08
CA LEU A 34 -15.90 4.15 -7.15
C LEU A 34 -15.78 4.88 -8.51
N GLY A 35 -15.08 4.28 -9.47
CA GLY A 35 -14.91 4.77 -10.84
C GLY A 35 -14.16 6.10 -10.92
N GLY A 36 -13.28 6.36 -9.97
CA GLY A 36 -12.53 7.62 -9.90
C GLY A 36 -13.41 8.83 -9.65
N ARG A 37 -14.65 8.62 -9.19
CA ARG A 37 -15.62 9.70 -8.91
C ARG A 37 -15.35 10.35 -7.56
N ARG A 38 -14.88 9.57 -6.59
CA ARG A 38 -14.67 10.01 -5.22
C ARG A 38 -13.59 9.17 -4.56
N LEU A 39 -12.80 9.80 -3.72
CA LEU A 39 -12.02 9.13 -2.69
C LEU A 39 -12.49 9.73 -1.37
N PRO A 40 -13.35 9.04 -0.57
CA PRO A 40 -13.99 9.65 0.58
C PRO A 40 -12.94 10.34 1.48
N PRO A 41 -13.11 11.63 1.83
CA PRO A 41 -14.27 12.51 1.65
C PRO A 41 -14.31 13.38 0.37
N PHE A 42 -13.34 13.26 -0.54
CA PHE A 42 -13.16 14.15 -1.68
C PHE A 42 -13.90 13.69 -2.95
N GLU A 43 -14.57 14.63 -3.63
CA GLU A 43 -15.14 14.42 -4.97
C GLU A 43 -14.14 14.81 -6.06
N ILE A 44 -14.08 14.01 -7.13
CA ILE A 44 -13.14 14.21 -8.23
C ILE A 44 -13.89 14.80 -9.45
N PRO A 45 -13.45 15.96 -9.97
CA PRO A 45 -14.05 16.57 -11.14
C PRO A 45 -14.10 15.62 -12.34
N ALA A 46 -15.19 15.66 -13.12
CA ALA A 46 -15.39 14.75 -14.26
C ALA A 46 -14.21 14.75 -15.26
N ARG A 47 -13.63 15.93 -15.52
CA ARG A 47 -12.45 16.12 -16.37
C ARG A 47 -11.19 15.39 -15.90
N LEU A 48 -11.07 15.13 -14.59
CA LEU A 48 -9.91 14.46 -13.98
C LEU A 48 -10.13 12.97 -13.72
N ARG A 49 -11.34 12.43 -13.95
CA ARG A 49 -11.67 11.03 -13.65
C ARG A 49 -10.76 10.02 -14.35
N GLY A 50 -10.38 10.29 -15.60
CA GLY A 50 -9.43 9.44 -16.34
C GLY A 50 -8.06 9.37 -15.65
N PHE A 51 -7.51 10.54 -15.29
CA PHE A 51 -6.26 10.62 -14.53
C PHE A 51 -6.36 10.02 -13.14
N ALA A 52 -7.50 10.21 -12.46
CA ALA A 52 -7.75 9.62 -11.15
C ALA A 52 -7.80 8.09 -11.19
N ASN A 53 -8.49 7.51 -12.18
CA ASN A 53 -8.52 6.06 -12.37
C ASN A 53 -7.12 5.50 -12.63
N LEU A 54 -6.32 6.17 -13.46
CA LEU A 54 -4.93 5.79 -13.68
C LEU A 54 -4.11 5.87 -12.39
N ALA A 55 -4.24 6.96 -11.63
CA ALA A 55 -3.57 7.11 -10.34
C ALA A 55 -3.98 6.01 -9.36
N PHE A 56 -5.26 5.64 -9.28
CA PHE A 56 -5.74 4.56 -8.43
C PHE A 56 -5.29 3.18 -8.88
N ALA A 57 -5.20 2.93 -10.19
CA ALA A 57 -4.60 1.71 -10.72
C ALA A 57 -3.12 1.59 -10.35
N LEU A 58 -2.36 2.67 -10.49
CA LEU A 58 -0.96 2.73 -10.07
C LEU A 58 -0.83 2.53 -8.56
N LEU A 59 -1.66 3.18 -7.75
CA LEU A 59 -1.66 3.02 -6.29
C LEU A 59 -1.96 1.58 -5.88
N THR A 60 -2.89 0.93 -6.57
CA THR A 60 -3.23 -0.49 -6.37
C THR A 60 -2.04 -1.39 -6.69
N MET A 61 -1.39 -1.17 -7.84
CA MET A 61 -0.21 -1.93 -8.24
C MET A 61 0.96 -1.72 -7.28
N VAL A 62 1.27 -0.46 -6.91
CA VAL A 62 2.34 -0.15 -5.95
C VAL A 62 2.06 -0.78 -4.61
N GLY A 63 0.82 -0.69 -4.11
CA GLY A 63 0.42 -1.33 -2.86
C GLY A 63 0.61 -2.84 -2.90
N LEU A 64 0.18 -3.48 -4.00
CA LEU A 64 0.38 -4.92 -4.20
C LEU A 64 1.87 -5.28 -4.24
N THR A 65 2.69 -4.52 -4.98
CA THR A 65 4.14 -4.73 -5.04
C THR A 65 4.79 -4.61 -3.67
N LEU A 66 4.39 -3.63 -2.85
CA LEU A 66 4.93 -3.48 -1.50
C LEU A 66 4.58 -4.67 -0.60
N ILE A 67 3.37 -5.23 -0.74
CA ILE A 67 2.94 -6.42 0.01
C ILE A 67 3.67 -7.68 -0.47
N THR A 68 3.86 -7.84 -1.77
CA THR A 68 4.41 -9.08 -2.35
C THR A 68 5.93 -9.12 -2.42
N ASN A 69 6.61 -7.96 -2.32
CA ASN A 69 8.07 -7.87 -2.32
C ASN A 69 8.69 -8.09 -0.93
N THR A 70 7.87 -8.43 0.07
CA THR A 70 8.32 -8.88 1.39
C THR A 70 8.89 -10.29 1.31
N ARG A 71 9.79 -10.68 2.23
CA ARG A 71 10.35 -12.05 2.18
C ARG A 71 9.26 -13.10 2.44
N PRO A 72 9.35 -14.29 1.83
CA PRO A 72 8.31 -15.33 1.93
C PRO A 72 8.08 -15.84 3.37
N ASP A 73 9.09 -15.73 4.23
CA ASP A 73 9.09 -16.10 5.65
C ASP A 73 8.73 -14.93 6.58
N PHE A 74 8.29 -13.78 6.04
CA PHE A 74 7.98 -12.58 6.83
C PHE A 74 6.97 -12.85 7.95
N VAL A 75 5.87 -13.55 7.67
CA VAL A 75 4.80 -13.81 8.66
C VAL A 75 5.33 -14.65 9.82
N GLU A 76 6.12 -15.68 9.51
CA GLU A 76 6.72 -16.57 10.51
C GLU A 76 7.74 -15.81 11.37
N ARG A 77 8.61 -15.01 10.75
CA ARG A 77 9.57 -14.15 11.45
C ARG A 77 8.88 -13.11 12.35
N LEU A 78 7.81 -12.48 11.87
CA LEU A 78 7.00 -11.54 12.65
C LEU A 78 6.36 -12.23 13.85
N PHE A 79 5.75 -13.40 13.64
CA PHE A 79 5.10 -14.16 14.71
C PHE A 79 6.09 -14.60 15.78
N ASN A 80 7.27 -15.10 15.37
CA ASN A 80 8.34 -15.48 16.30
C ASN A 80 8.87 -14.27 17.08
N THR A 81 8.92 -13.08 16.47
CA THR A 81 9.34 -11.85 17.15
C THR A 81 8.31 -11.34 18.16
N LEU A 82 7.01 -11.55 17.91
CA LEU A 82 5.92 -11.11 18.79
C LEU A 82 5.68 -12.06 19.97
N THR A 83 6.11 -13.32 19.85
CA THR A 83 5.89 -14.38 20.86
C THR A 83 7.10 -14.63 21.75
N GLN A 84 8.25 -14.05 21.42
CA GLN A 84 9.44 -13.97 22.29
C GLN A 84 9.33 -12.80 23.27
#